data_AF-A0A6G9Y8Y1-F1
#
_entry.id   AF-A0A6G9Y8Y1-F1
#
_cell.length_a   1.000
_cell.length_b   1.000
_cell.length_c   1.000
_cell.angle_alpha   90.00
_cell.angle_beta   90.00
_cell.angle_gamma   90.00
#
_symmetry.space_group_name_H-M   'P 1'
#
loop_
_entity.id
_entity.type
_entity.pdbx_description
1 polymer ?
#
loop_
_entity_poly.entity_id
_entity_poly.type
_entity_poly.pdbx_seq_one_letter_code
_entity_poly.pdbx_strand_id
1 'polypeptide(L)'
;MSGCRIALLAAALCAAPLLSVPQAQALPPGGGGGCRQGGLMTGALVAGSGSAGQNIRRSATLRECGGPLLPGIDTGQFTAIIPWNTPGAQSTAEFAWSDGSVSTATGYGNGLWLITGGRAAGHGIQVNVADTWNGWYVSFADVTVTSATFVS
;
A
#
# COMPACT_ATOMS: atom_id res chain seq x y z
N MET A 1 -67.79 -5.41 32.96
CA MET A 1 -67.35 -5.90 31.64
C MET A 1 -66.56 -4.81 30.95
N SER A 2 -65.46 -5.18 30.29
CA SER A 2 -64.49 -4.35 29.54
C SER A 2 -63.69 -3.34 30.38
N GLY A 3 -62.35 -3.38 30.48
CA GLY A 3 -61.36 -4.16 29.76
C GLY A 3 -60.15 -3.28 29.46
N CYS A 4 -58.97 -3.75 29.87
CA CYS A 4 -57.66 -3.56 29.24
C CYS A 4 -57.11 -2.11 29.07
N ARG A 5 -55.93 -1.84 29.64
CA ARG A 5 -54.67 -1.66 28.86
C ARG A 5 -53.48 -1.25 29.76
N ILE A 6 -52.44 -2.10 29.78
CA ILE A 6 -51.05 -1.84 29.32
C ILE A 6 -50.14 -1.35 30.48
N ALA A 7 -49.38 -2.24 31.13
CA ALA A 7 -48.00 -2.69 30.79
C ALA A 7 -46.94 -1.68 31.31
N LEU A 8 -45.72 -2.00 31.80
CA LEU A 8 -44.74 -3.02 31.44
C LEU A 8 -43.73 -3.21 32.60
N LEU A 9 -43.42 -4.49 32.87
CA LEU A 9 -42.08 -5.08 32.97
C LEU A 9 -40.96 -4.40 33.79
N ALA A 10 -40.66 -5.04 34.93
CA ALA A 10 -39.32 -5.12 35.48
C ALA A 10 -38.53 -6.19 34.71
N ALA A 11 -37.37 -5.84 34.13
CA ALA A 11 -36.41 -6.81 33.61
C ALA A 11 -34.99 -6.36 33.97
N ALA A 12 -34.33 -7.22 34.72
CA ALA A 12 -32.98 -7.08 35.23
C ALA A 12 -31.95 -6.97 34.10
N LEU A 13 -31.06 -5.98 34.19
CA LEU A 13 -29.89 -5.88 33.32
C LEU A 13 -28.81 -6.86 33.77
N CYS A 14 -28.62 -7.93 32.99
CA CYS A 14 -27.40 -8.75 33.04
C CYS A 14 -26.23 -7.95 32.46
N ALA A 15 -25.29 -7.54 33.29
CA ALA A 15 -23.98 -7.08 32.86
C ALA A 15 -23.09 -8.31 32.58
N ALA A 16 -22.89 -8.64 31.30
CA ALA A 16 -21.88 -9.60 30.88
C ALA A 16 -20.60 -8.83 30.48
N PRO A 17 -19.40 -9.31 30.85
CA PRO A 17 -18.15 -8.71 30.40
C PRO A 17 -18.00 -9.01 28.90
N LEU A 18 -17.92 -7.95 28.09
CA LEU A 18 -17.56 -8.09 26.68
C LEU A 18 -16.10 -8.55 26.61
N LEU A 19 -15.92 -9.86 26.43
CA LEU A 19 -14.67 -10.45 25.98
C LEU A 19 -14.28 -9.73 24.68
N SER A 20 -13.16 -9.01 24.71
CA SER A 20 -12.53 -8.40 23.55
C SER A 20 -12.13 -9.50 22.57
N VAL A 21 -12.99 -9.74 21.57
CA VAL A 21 -12.65 -10.57 20.41
C VAL A 21 -11.55 -9.83 19.64
N PRO A 22 -10.41 -10.47 19.31
CA PRO A 22 -9.44 -9.82 18.43
C PRO A 22 -10.14 -9.58 17.10
N GLN A 23 -10.22 -8.31 16.70
CA GLN A 23 -10.73 -7.95 15.38
C GLN A 23 -9.76 -8.53 14.36
N ALA A 24 -10.05 -9.72 13.84
CA ALA A 24 -9.42 -10.25 12.66
C ALA A 24 -9.75 -9.28 11.52
N GLN A 25 -8.82 -8.38 11.23
CA GLN A 25 -8.90 -7.49 10.08
C GLN A 25 -8.88 -8.40 8.84
N ALA A 26 -9.96 -8.38 8.07
CA ALA A 26 -10.07 -9.16 6.84
C ALA A 26 -8.86 -8.85 5.94
N LEU A 27 -8.05 -9.87 5.65
CA LEU A 27 -6.99 -9.78 4.66
C LEU A 27 -7.69 -9.52 3.31
N PRO A 28 -7.43 -8.40 2.61
CA PRO A 28 -8.03 -8.18 1.29
C PRO A 28 -7.62 -9.33 0.34
N PRO A 29 -8.48 -9.71 -0.61
CA PRO A 29 -8.24 -10.86 -1.47
C PRO A 29 -7.07 -10.53 -2.42
N GLY A 30 -5.93 -11.10 -2.10
CA GLY A 30 -4.63 -10.90 -2.75
C GLY A 30 -3.58 -11.58 -1.89
N GLY A 31 -3.50 -12.91 -1.97
CA GLY A 31 -2.90 -13.80 -0.97
C GLY A 31 -1.42 -13.58 -0.64
N GLY A 32 -0.74 -12.62 -1.27
CA GLY A 32 0.65 -12.27 -0.99
C GLY A 32 0.85 -11.30 0.19
N GLY A 33 -0.20 -10.58 0.62
CA GLY A 33 -0.09 -9.54 1.65
C GLY A 33 0.33 -8.18 1.08
N GLY A 34 0.97 -7.34 1.89
CA GLY A 34 1.37 -5.99 1.51
C GLY A 34 1.41 -5.04 2.71
N CYS A 35 1.35 -3.74 2.43
CA CYS A 35 1.31 -2.65 3.41
C CYS A 35 -0.04 -1.94 3.35
N ARG A 36 -0.72 -1.81 4.49
CA ARG A 36 -2.10 -1.28 4.56
C ARG A 36 -2.17 0.24 4.61
N GLN A 37 -1.05 0.91 4.85
CA GLN A 37 -0.96 2.36 4.87
C GLN A 37 0.27 2.84 4.11
N GLY A 38 0.11 3.97 3.43
CA GLY A 38 1.22 4.72 2.84
C GLY A 38 1.26 6.16 3.36
N GLY A 39 2.41 6.80 3.20
CA GLY A 39 2.60 8.22 3.45
C GLY A 39 2.38 9.09 2.22
N LEU A 40 2.75 10.36 2.36
CA LEU A 40 2.90 11.25 1.22
C LEU A 40 4.06 10.77 0.34
N MET A 41 3.78 10.53 -0.94
CA MET A 41 4.79 10.26 -1.95
C MET A 41 5.25 11.57 -2.56
N THR A 42 6.49 11.93 -2.28
CA THR A 42 7.12 13.12 -2.84
C THR A 42 7.76 12.82 -4.19
N GLY A 43 7.86 13.83 -5.05
CA GLY A 43 8.55 13.72 -6.34
C GLY A 43 9.59 14.82 -6.55
N ALA A 44 10.71 14.46 -7.17
CA ALA A 44 11.74 15.42 -7.58
C ALA A 44 12.32 15.06 -8.94
N LEU A 45 12.61 16.07 -9.76
CA LEU A 45 13.43 15.87 -10.96
C LEU A 45 14.88 15.64 -10.56
N VAL A 46 15.50 14.63 -11.14
CA VAL A 46 16.91 14.27 -10.94
C VAL A 46 17.57 14.03 -12.28
N ALA A 47 18.89 14.14 -12.34
CA ALA A 47 19.65 13.89 -13.57
C ALA A 47 19.30 12.52 -14.17
N GLY A 48 19.01 12.51 -15.47
CA GLY A 48 18.73 11.30 -16.22
C GLY A 48 19.99 10.50 -16.55
N SER A 49 19.81 9.23 -16.89
CA SER A 49 20.84 8.41 -17.53
C SER A 49 20.51 8.21 -19.00
N GLY A 50 21.51 8.27 -19.88
CA GLY A 50 21.31 8.09 -21.32
C GLY A 50 20.39 9.17 -21.93
N SER A 51 19.46 8.77 -22.79
CA SER A 51 18.61 9.69 -23.58
C SER A 51 17.52 10.40 -22.77
N ALA A 52 17.25 9.99 -21.54
CA ALA A 52 16.14 10.54 -20.76
C ALA A 52 16.35 12.01 -20.37
N GLY A 53 17.61 12.48 -20.30
CA GLY A 53 17.99 13.86 -19.92
C GLY A 53 17.69 14.21 -18.46
N GLN A 54 16.51 13.81 -17.95
CA GLN A 54 16.04 13.89 -16.58
C GLN A 54 15.22 12.64 -16.23
N ASN A 55 15.11 12.35 -14.94
CA ASN A 55 14.23 11.35 -14.37
C ASN A 55 13.38 12.00 -13.27
N ILE A 56 12.28 11.37 -12.89
CA ILE A 56 11.57 11.66 -11.63
C ILE A 56 12.00 10.62 -10.60
N ARG A 57 12.50 11.08 -9.45
CA ARG A 57 12.63 10.26 -8.25
C ARG A 57 11.36 10.42 -7.40
N ARG A 58 10.71 9.31 -7.08
CA ARG A 58 9.56 9.25 -6.17
C ARG A 58 9.93 8.50 -4.90
N SER A 59 9.38 8.89 -3.75
CA SER A 59 9.60 8.17 -2.50
C SER A 59 8.41 8.27 -1.55
N ALA A 60 8.03 7.15 -0.91
CA ALA A 60 6.97 7.10 0.09
C ALA A 60 7.26 6.06 1.17
N THR A 61 6.93 6.38 2.41
CA THR A 61 6.94 5.39 3.51
C THR A 61 5.70 4.50 3.41
N LEU A 62 5.88 3.23 3.72
CA LEU A 62 4.84 2.22 3.82
C LEU A 62 4.79 1.69 5.25
N ARG A 63 3.59 1.43 5.77
CA ARG A 63 3.34 1.00 7.15
C ARG A 63 2.31 -0.11 7.19
N GLU A 64 2.29 -0.81 8.32
CA GLU A 64 1.46 -1.99 8.53
C GLU A 64 1.66 -3.01 7.41
N CYS A 65 2.93 -3.22 7.08
CA CYS A 65 3.35 -4.27 6.16
C CYS A 65 3.20 -5.64 6.82
N GLY A 66 3.01 -6.67 5.99
CA GLY A 66 2.99 -8.05 6.44
C GLY A 66 2.36 -8.98 5.43
N GLY A 67 2.30 -10.26 5.81
CA GLY A 67 1.75 -11.35 5.00
C GLY A 67 2.81 -12.36 4.57
N PRO A 68 2.43 -13.40 3.80
CA PRO A 68 3.31 -14.52 3.50
C PRO A 68 4.58 -14.13 2.73
N LEU A 69 4.53 -13.08 1.91
CA LEU A 69 5.68 -12.59 1.14
C LEU A 69 6.59 -11.65 1.95
N LEU A 70 6.10 -11.13 3.07
CA LEU A 70 6.81 -10.20 3.96
C LEU A 70 6.75 -10.67 5.42
N PRO A 71 7.25 -11.87 5.76
CA PRO A 71 7.20 -12.37 7.13
C PRO A 71 8.05 -11.51 8.06
N GLY A 72 7.45 -10.99 9.14
CA GLY A 72 8.14 -10.20 10.17
C GLY A 72 8.48 -8.75 9.78
N ILE A 73 8.04 -8.28 8.61
CA ILE A 73 8.25 -6.90 8.16
C ILE A 73 7.00 -6.09 8.47
N ASP A 74 7.16 -4.91 9.08
CA ASP A 74 6.08 -4.03 9.52
C ASP A 74 6.03 -2.68 8.77
N THR A 75 7.14 -2.26 8.19
CA THR A 75 7.31 -0.98 7.51
C THR A 75 8.27 -1.14 6.34
N GLY A 76 8.20 -0.20 5.41
CA GLY A 76 9.14 -0.12 4.30
C GLY A 76 9.24 1.28 3.72
N GLN A 77 10.24 1.48 2.88
CA GLN A 77 10.45 2.70 2.13
C GLN A 77 10.44 2.35 0.64
N PHE A 78 9.43 2.85 -0.06
CA PHE A 78 9.35 2.78 -1.52
C PHE A 78 10.16 3.94 -2.11
N THR A 79 10.98 3.64 -3.12
CA THR A 79 11.62 4.63 -3.99
C THR A 79 11.49 4.17 -5.43
N ALA A 80 11.15 5.08 -6.35
CA ALA A 80 11.14 4.79 -7.79
C ALA A 80 11.90 5.83 -8.59
N ILE A 81 12.49 5.40 -9.70
CA ILE A 81 13.11 6.24 -10.72
C ILE A 81 12.34 6.03 -12.03
N ILE A 82 11.70 7.09 -12.49
CA ILE A 82 10.82 7.09 -13.66
C ILE A 82 11.46 7.99 -14.73
N PRO A 83 11.79 7.48 -15.92
CA PRO A 83 12.30 8.31 -17.01
C PRO A 83 11.33 9.45 -17.38
N TRP A 84 11.82 10.69 -17.35
CA TRP A 84 10.99 11.85 -17.66
C TRP A 84 10.82 12.02 -19.17
N ASN A 85 9.62 12.42 -19.61
CA ASN A 85 9.30 12.67 -21.02
C ASN A 85 9.73 11.55 -21.99
N THR A 86 9.78 10.30 -21.52
CA THR A 86 10.17 9.14 -22.32
C THR A 86 9.07 8.08 -22.25
N PRO A 87 7.98 8.24 -23.02
CA PRO A 87 6.85 7.31 -22.98
C PRO A 87 7.27 5.88 -23.29
N GLY A 88 6.75 4.92 -22.53
CA GLY A 88 7.05 3.49 -22.69
C GLY A 88 8.41 3.05 -22.15
N ALA A 89 9.24 3.95 -21.63
CA ALA A 89 10.48 3.57 -20.98
C ALA A 89 10.21 2.82 -19.66
N GLN A 90 11.02 1.80 -19.40
CA GLN A 90 10.97 1.05 -18.16
C GLN A 90 11.45 1.92 -16.99
N SER A 91 10.70 1.88 -15.90
CA SER A 91 11.04 2.50 -14.62
C SER A 91 11.59 1.45 -13.67
N THR A 92 12.39 1.89 -12.70
CA THR A 92 12.91 1.05 -11.63
C THR A 92 12.35 1.47 -10.28
N ALA A 93 12.26 0.52 -9.35
CA ALA A 93 11.89 0.79 -7.98
C ALA A 93 12.66 -0.09 -7.00
N GLU A 94 12.73 0.40 -5.77
CA GLU A 94 13.28 -0.30 -4.62
C GLU A 94 12.30 -0.21 -3.45
N PHE A 95 12.21 -1.30 -2.69
CA PHE A 95 11.51 -1.37 -1.43
C PHE A 95 12.52 -1.78 -0.36
N ALA A 96 12.92 -0.83 0.48
CA ALA A 96 13.75 -1.11 1.65
C ALA A 96 12.83 -1.46 2.83
N TRP A 97 12.94 -2.67 3.34
CA TRP A 97 12.07 -3.20 4.39
C TRP A 97 12.67 -3.02 5.78
N SER A 98 11.84 -3.09 6.82
CA SER A 98 12.27 -2.86 8.20
C SER A 98 13.21 -3.91 8.78
N ASP A 99 13.29 -5.09 8.17
CA ASP A 99 14.30 -6.11 8.49
C ASP A 99 15.67 -5.82 7.86
N GLY A 100 15.82 -4.70 7.15
CA GLY A 100 17.04 -4.29 6.45
C GLY A 100 17.21 -4.90 5.06
N SER A 101 16.30 -5.78 4.62
CA SER A 101 16.34 -6.32 3.27
C SER A 101 15.83 -5.31 2.24
N VAL A 102 16.26 -5.46 0.99
CA VAL A 102 15.83 -4.63 -0.13
C VAL A 102 15.26 -5.52 -1.23
N SER A 103 14.08 -5.18 -1.73
CA SER A 103 13.53 -5.74 -2.95
C SER A 103 13.69 -4.76 -4.11
N THR A 104 14.23 -5.22 -5.22
CA THR A 104 14.33 -4.43 -6.46
C THR A 104 13.16 -4.78 -7.37
N ALA A 105 12.70 -3.81 -8.15
CA ALA A 105 11.55 -3.97 -9.00
C ALA A 105 11.65 -3.13 -10.28
N THR A 106 10.88 -3.53 -11.29
CA THR A 106 10.73 -2.78 -12.53
C THR A 106 9.26 -2.62 -12.89
N GLY A 107 8.94 -1.58 -13.63
CA GLY A 107 7.56 -1.30 -14.05
C GLY A 107 7.52 -0.21 -15.10
N TYR A 108 6.34 0.37 -15.29
CA TYR A 108 6.11 1.46 -16.24
C TYR A 108 5.61 2.73 -15.54
N GLY A 109 5.89 2.86 -14.24
CA GLY A 109 5.55 4.02 -13.41
C GLY A 109 4.11 4.04 -12.91
N ASN A 110 3.18 3.29 -13.51
CA ASN A 110 1.74 3.27 -13.20
C ASN A 110 1.35 2.61 -11.85
N GLY A 111 2.26 2.55 -10.89
CA GLY A 111 2.05 1.95 -9.57
C GLY A 111 2.16 0.43 -9.53
N LEU A 112 2.14 -0.28 -10.66
CA LEU A 112 2.41 -1.70 -10.70
C LEU A 112 3.90 -1.95 -10.95
N TRP A 113 4.52 -2.75 -10.08
CA TRP A 113 5.93 -3.07 -10.14
C TRP A 113 6.13 -4.58 -10.04
N LEU A 114 6.85 -5.17 -10.98
CA LEU A 114 7.32 -6.55 -10.88
C LEU A 114 8.58 -6.56 -10.00
N ILE A 115 8.55 -7.28 -8.88
CA ILE A 115 9.75 -7.50 -8.06
C ILE A 115 10.70 -8.43 -8.82
N THR A 116 11.89 -7.93 -9.13
CA THR A 116 12.93 -8.64 -9.90
C THR A 116 14.03 -9.22 -9.02
N GLY A 117 14.14 -8.79 -7.76
CA GLY A 117 15.13 -9.30 -6.81
C GLY A 117 14.74 -9.07 -5.36
N GLY A 118 15.33 -9.86 -4.46
CA GLY A 118 15.05 -9.81 -3.03
C GLY A 118 13.76 -10.54 -2.62
N ARG A 119 13.14 -10.08 -1.53
CA ARG A 119 11.88 -10.67 -1.04
C ARG A 119 10.76 -10.46 -2.04
N ALA A 120 9.88 -11.45 -2.16
CA ALA A 120 8.74 -11.44 -3.09
C ALA A 120 9.13 -11.37 -4.58
N ALA A 121 10.37 -11.72 -4.94
CA ALA A 121 10.78 -11.81 -6.35
C ALA A 121 9.85 -12.70 -7.17
N GLY A 122 9.50 -12.24 -8.37
CA GLY A 122 8.53 -12.89 -9.26
C GLY A 122 7.08 -12.45 -9.03
N HIS A 123 6.78 -11.69 -7.98
CA HIS A 123 5.44 -11.15 -7.74
C HIS A 123 5.32 -9.69 -8.18
N GLY A 124 4.11 -9.28 -8.56
CA GLY A 124 3.78 -7.88 -8.73
C GLY A 124 3.47 -7.23 -7.37
N ILE A 125 3.78 -5.95 -7.22
CA ILE A 125 3.29 -5.12 -6.12
C ILE A 125 2.65 -3.86 -6.72
N GLN A 126 1.38 -3.65 -6.38
CA GLN A 126 0.62 -2.46 -6.73
C GLN A 126 0.74 -1.44 -5.60
N VAL A 127 1.44 -0.33 -5.84
CA VAL A 127 1.39 0.87 -5.00
C VAL A 127 0.12 1.65 -5.37
N ASN A 128 -0.83 1.68 -4.44
CA ASN A 128 -2.12 2.34 -4.61
C ASN A 128 -2.01 3.77 -4.08
N VAL A 129 -2.59 4.71 -4.82
CA VAL A 129 -2.62 6.13 -4.45
C VAL A 129 -4.05 6.62 -4.32
N ALA A 130 -4.26 7.68 -3.54
CA ALA A 130 -5.57 8.31 -3.35
C ALA A 130 -6.00 9.20 -4.54
N ASP A 131 -5.14 9.38 -5.53
CA ASP A 131 -5.38 10.33 -6.61
C ASP A 131 -6.50 9.85 -7.55
N THR A 132 -7.43 10.74 -7.85
CA THR A 132 -8.45 10.54 -8.88
C THR A 132 -7.88 10.66 -10.30
N TRP A 133 -6.71 11.31 -10.43
CA TRP A 133 -5.99 11.41 -11.69
C TRP A 133 -4.98 10.27 -11.82
N ASN A 134 -5.25 9.35 -12.75
CA ASN A 134 -4.42 8.16 -12.99
C ASN A 134 -3.06 8.47 -13.66
N GLY A 135 -2.49 9.67 -13.44
CA GLY A 135 -1.30 10.20 -14.11
C GLY A 135 -0.17 10.62 -13.16
N TRP A 136 -0.25 10.29 -11.87
CA TRP A 136 0.76 10.70 -10.87
C TRP A 136 2.21 10.36 -11.28
N TYR A 137 2.41 9.31 -12.08
CA TYR A 137 3.71 8.85 -12.55
C TYR A 137 4.32 9.68 -13.68
N VAL A 138 3.54 10.54 -14.34
CA VAL A 138 4.02 11.56 -15.30
C VAL A 138 4.08 12.95 -14.66
N SER A 139 4.15 13.01 -13.33
CA SER A 139 4.29 14.25 -12.57
C SER A 139 5.32 14.04 -11.45
N PHE A 140 5.73 15.13 -10.82
CA PHE A 140 6.51 15.14 -9.58
C PHE A 140 5.73 15.77 -8.42
N ALA A 141 4.44 16.10 -8.62
CA ALA A 141 3.55 16.58 -7.57
C ALA A 141 3.32 15.50 -6.50
N ASP A 142 3.20 15.94 -5.26
CA ASP A 142 2.98 15.04 -4.12
C ASP A 142 1.65 14.30 -4.25
N VAL A 143 1.66 13.01 -3.91
CA VAL A 143 0.47 12.15 -3.96
C VAL A 143 0.40 11.27 -2.72
N THR A 144 -0.77 11.07 -2.14
CA THR A 144 -0.92 10.18 -0.97
C THR A 144 -0.97 8.72 -1.42
N VAL A 145 -0.08 7.88 -0.89
CA VAL A 145 -0.15 6.42 -1.03
C VAL A 145 -1.15 5.89 -0.02
N THR A 146 -2.10 5.10 -0.46
CA THR A 146 -3.11 4.50 0.42
C THR A 146 -2.65 3.13 0.90
N SER A 147 -2.04 2.34 0.04
CA SER A 147 -1.54 1.00 0.36
C SER A 147 -0.53 0.51 -0.67
N ALA A 148 0.13 -0.61 -0.39
CA ALA A 148 0.88 -1.37 -1.37
C ALA A 148 0.49 -2.85 -1.26
N THR A 149 0.01 -3.47 -2.33
CA THR A 149 -0.56 -4.83 -2.29
C THR A 149 0.14 -5.73 -3.27
N PHE A 150 0.56 -6.92 -2.84
CA PHE A 150 1.08 -7.91 -3.79
C PHE A 150 -0.03 -8.48 -4.66
N VAL A 151 0.27 -8.60 -5.95
CA VAL A 151 -0.59 -9.19 -6.97
C VAL A 151 0.15 -10.36 -7.63
N SER A 152 -0.60 -11.43 -7.91
CA SER A 152 -0.13 -12.64 -8.60
C SER A 152 -0.29 -12.52 -10.10
#